data_AF-A0A166GPC6-F1
#
_entry.id   AF-A0A166GPC6-F1
#
_cell.length_a   1.000
_cell.length_b   1.000
_cell.length_c   1.000
_cell.angle_alpha   90.00
_cell.angle_beta   90.00
_cell.angle_gamma   90.00
#
_symmetry.space_group_name_H-M   'P 1'
#
loop_
_entity.id
_entity.type
_entity.pdbx_description
1 polymer ?
#
loop_
_entity_poly.entity_id
_entity_poly.type
_entity_poly.pdbx_seq_one_letter_code
_entity_poly.pdbx_strand_id
1 'polypeptide(L)' 'LDISGAFPNTVIATLIHDLRVRGIPEEITRAIARMNQGRTTRLKFDGFTSEPIPVLSGLDQGNPLSMILYVFY' A
#
# COMPACT_ATOMS: atom_id res chain seq x y z
N LEU A 1 18.43 0.03 12.00
CA LEU A 1 17.72 -1.24 11.78
C LEU A 1 17.38 -1.27 10.30
N ASP A 2 17.76 -2.31 9.57
CA ASP A 2 17.38 -2.46 8.15
C ASP A 2 16.09 -3.30 8.07
N ILE A 3 15.11 -2.85 7.30
CA ILE A 3 13.80 -3.50 7.17
C ILE A 3 13.68 -4.08 5.77
N SER A 4 13.76 -5.40 5.67
CA SER A 4 13.58 -6.09 4.40
C SER A 4 12.14 -5.96 3.91
N GLY A 5 11.96 -5.49 2.67
CA GLY A 5 10.65 -5.38 2.03
C GLY A 5 9.71 -4.39 2.72
N ALA A 6 10.21 -3.21 3.11
CA ALA A 6 9.45 -2.15 3.76
C ALA A 6 8.03 -1.92 3.20
N PHE A 7 7.91 -1.59 1.91
CA PHE A 7 6.60 -1.31 1.30
C PHE A 7 5.74 -2.56 1.10
N PRO A 8 6.22 -3.68 0.52
CA PRO A 8 5.40 -4.88 0.34
C PRO A 8 4.82 -5.47 1.65
N ASN A 9 5.51 -5.25 2.77
CA ASN A 9 5.12 -5.78 4.07
C ASN A 9 4.25 -4.82 4.91
N THR A 10 3.92 -3.62 4.40
CA THR A 10 3.04 -2.68 5.11
C THR A 10 1.62 -3.26 5.26
N VAL A 11 1.13 -3.35 6.50
CA VAL A 11 -0.25 -3.74 6.81
C VAL A 11 -1.15 -2.50 6.72
N ILE A 12 -2.00 -2.45 5.70
CA ILE A 12 -2.83 -1.27 5.41
C ILE A 12 -3.72 -0.87 6.60
N ALA A 13 -4.31 -1.83 7.30
CA ALA A 13 -5.15 -1.54 8.47
C ALA A 13 -4.37 -0.80 9.58
N THR A 14 -3.13 -1.22 9.85
CA THR A 14 -2.23 -0.58 10.82
C THR A 14 -1.81 0.81 10.34
N LEU A 15 -1.42 0.96 9.08
CA LEU A 15 -1.15 2.29 8.49
C LEU A 15 -2.34 3.26 8.66
N ILE A 16 -3.56 2.81 8.40
CA ILE A 16 -4.76 3.64 8.57
C ILE A 16 -4.96 4.01 10.05
N HIS A 17 -4.71 3.08 10.98
CA HIS A 17 -4.74 3.37 12.40
C HIS A 17 -3.72 4.45 12.78
N ASP A 18 -2.47 4.29 12.33
CA ASP A 18 -1.36 5.19 12.61
C ASP A 18 -1.55 6.61 12.08
N LEU A 19 -2.14 6.74 10.88
CA LEU A 19 -2.52 8.02 10.29
C LEU A 19 -3.58 8.73 11.16
N ARG A 20 -4.59 8.00 11.63
CA ARG A 20 -5.65 8.56 12.48
C ARG A 20 -5.11 9.00 13.84
N VAL A 21 -4.24 8.19 14.46
CA VAL A 21 -3.57 8.54 15.73
C VAL A 21 -2.75 9.84 15.59
N ARG A 22 -2.15 10.08 14.41
CA ARG A 22 -1.38 11.30 14.11
C ARG A 22 -2.26 12.48 13.65
N GLY A 23 -3.58 12.37 13.74
CA GLY A 23 -4.52 13.46 13.47
C GLY A 23 -4.81 13.70 11.99
N ILE A 24 -4.47 12.77 11.10
CA ILE A 24 -4.84 12.89 9.68
C ILE A 24 -6.37 12.78 9.55
N PRO A 25 -7.03 13.72 8.83
CA PRO A 25 -8.48 13.74 8.66
C PRO A 25 -9.08 12.42 8.17
N GLU A 26 -10.29 12.13 8.63
CA GLU A 26 -10.97 10.87 8.32
C GLU A 26 -11.25 10.72 6.82
N GLU A 27 -11.53 11.82 6.13
CA GLU A 27 -11.72 11.88 4.68
C GLU A 27 -10.50 11.32 3.95
N ILE A 28 -9.31 11.73 4.36
CA ILE A 28 -8.04 11.30 3.77
C ILE A 28 -7.77 9.85 4.09
N THR A 29 -7.92 9.43 5.36
CA THR A 29 -7.66 8.03 5.74
C THR A 29 -8.66 7.06 5.11
N ARG A 30 -9.93 7.45 4.92
CA ARG A 30 -10.92 6.67 4.16
C ARG A 30 -10.56 6.57 2.68
N ALA A 31 -10.08 7.65 2.07
CA ALA A 31 -9.61 7.62 0.69
C ALA A 31 -8.43 6.65 0.51
N ILE A 32 -7.43 6.72 1.38
CA ILE A 32 -6.27 5.82 1.35
C ILE A 32 -6.71 4.36 1.57
N ALA A 33 -7.63 4.11 2.49
CA ALA A 33 -8.16 2.76 2.72
C ALA A 33 -8.85 2.21 1.45
N ARG A 34 -9.69 3.02 0.80
CA ARG A 34 -10.38 2.64 -0.44
C ARG A 34 -9.42 2.41 -1.60
N MET A 35 -8.39 3.24 -1.75
CA MET A 35 -7.35 3.07 -2.78
C MET A 35 -6.64 1.71 -2.67
N ASN A 36 -6.55 1.17 -1.45
CA ASN A 36 -5.87 -0.10 -1.19
C ASN A 36 -6.80 -1.32 -1.14
N GLN A 37 -8.12 -1.15 -1.32
CA GLN A 37 -9.09 -2.24 -1.34
C GLN A 37 -9.19 -2.90 -2.72
N GLY A 38 -9.25 -4.24 -2.74
CA GLY A 38 -9.51 -5.00 -3.97
C GLY A 38 -8.44 -4.88 -5.05
N ARG A 39 -7.22 -4.47 -4.68
CA ARG A 39 -6.11 -4.31 -5.62
C ARG A 39 -5.73 -5.66 -6.24
N THR A 40 -5.41 -5.61 -7.53
CA THR A 40 -4.82 -6.74 -8.25
C THR A 40 -3.61 -6.26 -9.03
N THR A 41 -2.67 -7.18 -9.29
CA THR A 41 -1.50 -6.94 -10.13
C THR A 41 -1.42 -8.00 -11.23
N ARG A 42 -0.70 -7.71 -12.31
CA ARG A 42 -0.41 -8.67 -13.38
C ARG A 42 1.10 -8.68 -13.63
N LEU A 43 1.66 -9.87 -13.84
CA LEU A 43 3.05 -10.04 -14.24
C LEU A 43 3.14 -9.98 -15.76
N LYS A 44 4.08 -9.20 -16.28
CA LYS A 44 4.33 -9.08 -17.73
C LYS A 44 5.80 -9.33 -18.03
N PHE A 45 6.08 -10.33 -18.87
CA PHE A 45 7.42 -10.73 -19.30
C PHE A 45 7.33 -11.43 -20.66
N ASP A 46 8.30 -11.20 -21.56
CA ASP A 46 8.44 -11.90 -22.85
C ASP A 46 7.13 -12.08 -23.65
N GLY A 47 6.30 -11.05 -23.70
CA GLY A 47 5.01 -11.07 -24.41
C GLY A 47 3.87 -11.79 -23.68
N PHE A 48 4.15 -12.48 -22.57
CA PHE A 48 3.15 -13.04 -21.67
C PHE A 48 2.64 -11.99 -20.68
N THR A 49 1.35 -12.06 -20.35
CA THR A 49 0.72 -11.29 -19.26
C THR A 49 -0.12 -12.25 -18.43
N SER A 50 0.10 -12.29 -17.12
CA SER A 50 -0.64 -13.16 -16.22
C SER A 50 -2.10 -12.73 -16.09
N GLU A 51 -2.93 -13.66 -15.59
CA GLU A 51 -4.21 -13.30 -14.98
C GLU A 51 -4.01 -12.37 -13.76
N PRO A 52 -5.03 -11.59 -13.35
CA PRO A 52 -4.95 -10.73 -12.17
C PRO A 52 -4.66 -11.54 -10.91
N ILE A 53 -3.67 -11.09 -10.15
CA ILE A 53 -3.26 -11.66 -8.87
C ILE A 53 -3.69 -10.69 -7.77
N PRO A 54 -4.44 -11.12 -6.74
CA PRO A 54 -4.83 -10.23 -5.65
C PRO A 54 -3.62 -9.72 -4.86
N VAL A 55 -3.63 -8.42 -4.55
CA VAL A 55 -2.63 -7.78 -3.68
C VAL A 55 -3.20 -7.72 -2.26
N LEU A 56 -2.68 -8.59 -1.38
CA LEU A 56 -3.22 -8.77 -0.03
C LEU A 56 -2.64 -7.78 1.00
N SER A 57 -1.47 -7.22 0.73
CA SER A 57 -0.77 -6.30 1.62
C SER A 57 0.19 -5.41 0.85
N GLY A 58 0.72 -4.42 1.55
CA GLY A 58 1.84 -3.62 1.09
C GLY A 58 1.44 -2.38 0.30
N LEU A 59 2.32 -1.40 0.35
CA LEU A 59 2.29 -0.21 -0.48
C LEU A 59 2.98 -0.47 -1.81
N ASP A 60 2.50 0.18 -2.87
CA ASP A 60 3.07 0.01 -4.21
C ASP A 60 4.46 0.65 -4.28
N GLN A 61 5.46 -0.11 -4.71
CA GLN A 61 6.81 0.41 -4.92
C GLN A 61 6.82 1.36 -6.12
N GLY A 62 7.54 2.49 -6.01
CA GLY A 62 7.60 3.51 -7.06
C GLY A 62 6.43 4.50 -7.08
N ASN A 63 5.42 4.32 -6.22
CA ASN A 63 4.37 5.31 -6.02
C ASN A 63 4.87 6.39 -5.02
N PRO A 64 4.91 7.68 -5.40
CA PRO A 64 5.34 8.76 -4.51
C PRO A 64 4.53 8.84 -3.21
N LEU A 65 3.24 8.50 -3.24
CA LEU A 65 2.40 8.49 -2.05
C LEU A 65 2.83 7.39 -1.07
N SER A 66 3.28 6.23 -1.56
CA SER A 66 3.78 5.13 -0.71
C SER A 66 4.94 5.57 0.17
N MET A 67 5.84 6.41 -0.36
CA MET A 67 6.96 6.96 0.41
C MET A 67 6.48 7.77 1.61
N ILE A 68 5.50 8.66 1.38
CA ILE A 68 4.95 9.51 2.43
C ILE A 68 4.20 8.66 3.45
N LEU A 69 3.35 7.74 2.99
CA LEU A 69 2.56 6.87 3.85
C LEU A 69 3.43 6.01 4.76
N TYR A 70 4.57 5.51 4.26
CA TYR A 70 5.48 4.71 5.07
C TYR A 70 6.13 5.49 6.22
N VAL A 71 6.24 6.81 6.15
CA VAL A 71 6.73 7.62 7.29
C VAL A 71 5.76 7.58 8.48
N PHE A 72 4.48 7.32 8.22
CA PHE A 72 3.46 7.20 9.26
C PHE A 72 3.39 5.79 9.86
N TYR A 73 3.89 4.79 9.14
CA TYR A 73 3.86 3.37 9.53
C TYR A 73 5.03 3.01 10.45
#